data_AF-A0A947T367-F1
#
_entry.id   AF-A0A947T367-F1
#
_cell.length_a   1.000
_cell.length_b   1.000
_cell.length_c   1.000
_cell.angle_alpha   90.00
_cell.angle_beta   90.00
_cell.angle_gamma   90.00
#
_symmetry.space_group_name_H-M   'P 1'
#
loop_
_entity.id
_entity.type
_entity.pdbx_description
1 polymer ?
#
loop_
_entity_poly.entity_id
_entity_poly.type
_entity_poly.pdbx_seq_one_letter_code
_entity_poly.pdbx_strand_id
1 'polypeptide(L)'
;MNLAIRLRLAREAAGLTQSAVSRASGIAVPNLSRIESGKADLRLSTLDRVLDALGLDIQLVPRTTRVSIDEVVALSEQGREQLMAAGLGASSPRQRLDARQRGGIDITVEQTLLNADA
;
A
#
# COMPACT_ATOMS: atom_id res chain seq x y z
N MET A 1 7.92 -14.37 6.66
CA MET A 1 8.02 -14.38 5.18
C MET A 1 9.50 -14.36 4.78
N ASN A 2 10.00 -15.40 4.13
CA ASN A 2 11.41 -15.55 3.74
C ASN A 2 11.68 -14.84 2.39
N LEU A 3 12.79 -14.12 2.26
CA LEU A 3 13.20 -13.40 1.04
C LEU A 3 13.21 -14.31 -0.21
N ALA A 4 13.64 -15.57 -0.07
CA ALA A 4 13.67 -16.56 -1.15
C ALA A 4 12.31 -16.76 -1.81
N ILE A 5 11.25 -16.88 -0.99
CA ILE A 5 9.87 -17.05 -1.47
C ILE A 5 9.40 -15.79 -2.19
N ARG A 6 9.77 -14.59 -1.69
CA ARG A 6 9.41 -13.32 -2.35
C ARG A 6 10.03 -13.21 -3.75
N LEU A 7 11.30 -13.57 -3.90
CA LEU A 7 11.97 -13.57 -5.20
C LEU A 7 11.30 -14.53 -6.19
N ARG A 8 10.95 -15.74 -5.73
CA ARG A 8 10.21 -16.71 -6.54
C ARG A 8 8.85 -16.17 -6.98
N LEU A 9 8.07 -15.64 -6.04
CA LEU A 9 6.73 -15.10 -6.34
C LEU A 9 6.80 -13.91 -7.30
N ALA A 10 7.79 -13.02 -7.13
CA ALA A 10 7.99 -11.91 -8.06
C ALA A 10 8.32 -12.41 -9.47
N ARG A 11 9.20 -13.41 -9.60
CA ARG A 11 9.50 -14.04 -10.89
C ARG A 11 8.25 -14.65 -11.53
N GLU A 12 7.47 -15.40 -10.76
CA GLU A 12 6.25 -16.05 -11.24
C GLU A 12 5.18 -15.02 -11.65
N ALA A 13 5.01 -13.94 -10.89
CA ALA A 13 4.11 -12.84 -11.22
C ALA A 13 4.52 -12.10 -12.49
N ALA A 14 5.82 -12.00 -12.78
CA ALA A 14 6.35 -11.46 -14.03
C ALA A 14 6.25 -12.44 -15.22
N GLY A 15 5.72 -13.66 -15.02
CA GLY A 15 5.64 -14.69 -16.07
C GLY A 15 7.00 -15.23 -16.53
N LEU A 16 8.06 -15.00 -15.76
CA LEU A 16 9.42 -15.37 -16.14
C LEU A 16 9.78 -16.79 -15.68
N THR A 17 10.51 -17.52 -16.52
CA THR A 17 11.13 -18.79 -16.11
C THR A 17 12.43 -18.54 -15.35
N GLN A 18 12.90 -19.51 -14.56
CA GLN A 18 14.23 -19.42 -13.93
C GLN A 18 15.34 -19.24 -14.97
N SER A 19 15.21 -19.88 -16.14
CA SER A 19 16.16 -19.69 -17.25
C SER A 19 16.14 -18.27 -17.83
N ALA A 20 14.99 -17.60 -17.85
CA ALA A 20 14.90 -16.21 -18.30
C ALA A 20 15.63 -15.26 -17.32
N VAL A 21 15.35 -15.38 -16.02
CA VAL A 21 16.04 -14.60 -14.98
C VAL A 21 17.53 -14.94 -14.94
N SER A 22 17.89 -16.20 -15.12
CA SER A 22 19.29 -16.64 -15.19
C SER A 22 20.06 -15.93 -16.31
N ARG A 23 19.47 -15.80 -17.51
CA ARG A 23 20.10 -15.06 -18.62
C ARG A 23 20.25 -13.57 -18.31
N ALA A 24 19.21 -12.95 -17.75
CA ALA A 24 19.22 -11.52 -17.45
C ALA A 24 20.17 -11.18 -16.27
N SER A 25 20.15 -11.97 -15.21
CA SER A 25 20.99 -11.77 -14.02
C SER A 25 22.41 -12.30 -14.19
N GLY A 26 22.67 -13.17 -15.16
CA GLY A 26 23.93 -13.92 -15.32
C GLY A 26 24.22 -14.92 -14.19
N ILE A 27 23.20 -15.33 -13.43
CA ILE A 27 23.30 -16.34 -12.37
C ILE A 27 22.88 -17.69 -12.94
N ALA A 28 23.66 -18.74 -12.76
CA ALA A 28 23.32 -20.07 -13.25
C ALA A 28 21.98 -20.58 -12.69
N VAL A 29 21.14 -21.19 -13.54
CA VAL A 29 19.81 -21.74 -13.16
C VAL A 29 19.84 -22.61 -11.90
N PRO A 30 20.79 -23.55 -11.70
CA PRO A 30 20.84 -24.34 -10.47
C PRO A 30 21.08 -23.48 -9.22
N ASN A 31 21.84 -22.40 -9.35
CA ASN A 31 22.07 -21.47 -8.26
C ASN A 31 20.81 -20.63 -7.99
N LEU A 32 20.15 -20.13 -9.03
CA LEU A 32 18.86 -19.43 -8.89
C LEU A 32 17.79 -20.31 -8.21
N SER A 33 17.73 -21.61 -8.55
CA SER A 33 16.84 -22.58 -7.90
C SER A 33 17.17 -22.78 -6.41
N ARG A 34 18.47 -22.85 -6.06
CA ARG A 34 18.90 -22.88 -4.64
C ARG A 34 18.53 -21.60 -3.90
N ILE A 35 18.64 -20.44 -4.55
CA ILE A 35 18.23 -19.14 -4.00
C ILE A 35 16.72 -19.12 -3.74
N GLU A 36 15.90 -19.45 -4.74
CA GLU A 36 14.43 -19.44 -4.63
C GLU A 36 13.88 -20.48 -3.63
N SER A 37 14.64 -21.55 -3.36
CA SER A 37 14.31 -22.55 -2.34
C SER A 37 14.87 -22.24 -0.94
N GLY A 38 15.56 -21.11 -0.76
CA GLY A 38 16.16 -20.70 0.51
C GLY A 38 17.34 -21.56 0.96
N LYS A 39 17.91 -22.37 0.05
CA LYS A 39 19.05 -23.27 0.33
C LYS A 39 20.41 -22.63 0.05
N ALA A 40 20.43 -21.44 -0.55
CA ALA A 40 21.65 -20.68 -0.81
C ALA A 40 21.89 -19.62 0.26
N ASP A 41 23.15 -19.46 0.66
CA ASP A 41 23.60 -18.25 1.35
C ASP A 41 23.77 -17.13 0.31
N LEU A 42 22.90 -16.13 0.38
CA LEU A 42 22.75 -15.13 -0.67
C LEU A 42 23.59 -13.89 -0.34
N ARG A 43 24.66 -13.68 -1.13
CA ARG A 43 25.42 -12.43 -1.08
C ARG A 43 24.55 -11.27 -1.59
N LEU A 44 24.74 -10.08 -1.02
CA LEU A 44 24.05 -8.86 -1.46
C LEU A 44 24.26 -8.58 -2.96
N SER A 45 25.47 -8.76 -3.47
CA SER A 45 25.77 -8.59 -4.90
C SER A 45 24.99 -9.55 -5.80
N THR A 46 24.68 -10.75 -5.31
CA THR A 46 23.89 -11.73 -6.05
C THR A 46 22.41 -11.37 -5.97
N LEU A 47 21.94 -10.90 -4.80
CA LEU A 47 20.59 -10.39 -4.63
C LEU A 47 20.31 -9.24 -5.59
N ASP A 48 21.22 -8.26 -5.65
CA ASP A 48 21.15 -7.09 -6.52
C ASP A 48 20.92 -7.48 -7.99
N ARG A 49 21.76 -8.37 -8.52
CA ARG A 49 21.61 -8.90 -9.90
C ARG A 49 20.29 -9.62 -10.16
N VAL A 50 19.72 -10.29 -9.16
CA VAL A 50 18.40 -10.94 -9.28
C VAL A 50 17.30 -9.88 -9.29
N LEU A 51 17.39 -8.88 -8.41
CA LEU A 51 16.43 -7.78 -8.33
C LEU A 51 16.42 -6.96 -9.63
N ASP A 52 17.59 -6.63 -10.19
CA ASP A 52 17.73 -5.98 -11.50
C ASP A 52 17.02 -6.77 -12.61
N ALA A 53 17.26 -8.09 -12.66
CA ALA A 53 16.64 -8.97 -13.64
C ALA A 53 15.12 -9.09 -13.49
N LEU A 54 14.58 -8.74 -12.32
CA LEU A 54 13.15 -8.72 -12.01
C LEU A 54 12.55 -7.30 -12.06
N GLY A 55 13.36 -6.26 -12.30
CA GLY A 55 12.92 -4.86 -12.25
C GLY A 55 12.48 -4.42 -10.85
N LEU A 56 13.18 -4.89 -9.82
CA LEU A 56 12.89 -4.60 -8.42
C LEU A 56 14.04 -3.87 -7.74
N ASP A 57 13.74 -3.13 -6.68
CA ASP A 57 14.71 -2.51 -5.79
C ASP A 57 14.53 -3.01 -4.35
N ILE A 58 15.60 -2.92 -3.55
CA ILE A 58 15.55 -3.12 -2.10
C ILE A 58 15.68 -1.79 -1.37
N GLN A 59 14.79 -1.55 -0.40
CA GLN A 59 14.84 -0.36 0.43
C GLN A 59 15.22 -0.73 1.87
N LEU A 60 16.21 -0.02 2.42
CA LEU A 60 16.50 -0.04 3.84
C LEU A 60 15.60 0.99 4.54
N VAL A 61 14.78 0.51 5.46
CA VAL A 61 13.89 1.36 6.26
C VAL A 61 14.33 1.34 7.73
N PRO A 62 14.24 2.47 8.45
CA PRO A 62 14.46 2.47 9.89
C PRO A 62 13.56 1.44 10.57
N ARG A 63 14.10 0.69 11.52
CA ARG A 63 13.28 -0.25 12.34
C ARG A 63 12.18 0.48 13.12
N THR A 64 12.34 1.80 13.29
CA THR A 64 11.39 2.70 13.94
C THR A 64 10.16 2.99 13.08
N THR A 65 10.14 2.62 11.80
CA THR A 65 8.94 2.69 10.95
C THR A 65 8.10 1.42 11.11
N ARG A 66 7.77 1.10 12.35
CA ARG A 66 6.51 0.44 12.66
C ARG A 66 5.69 1.54 13.31
N VAL A 67 4.96 2.32 12.50
CA VAL A 67 3.98 3.23 13.07
C VAL A 67 3.00 2.35 13.81
N SER A 68 2.90 2.52 15.14
CA SER A 68 1.97 1.74 15.92
C SER A 68 0.54 2.09 15.47
N ILE A 69 -0.41 1.17 15.66
CA ILE A 69 -1.82 1.48 15.38
C ILE A 69 -2.24 2.74 16.17
N ASP A 70 -1.75 2.87 17.40
CA ASP A 70 -2.00 4.02 18.26
C ASP A 70 -1.46 5.34 17.66
N GLU A 71 -0.27 5.31 17.05
CA GLU A 71 0.30 6.46 16.36
C GLU A 71 -0.48 6.82 15.08
N VAL A 72 -0.94 5.83 14.31
CA VAL A 72 -1.81 6.07 13.15
C VAL A 72 -3.15 6.66 13.58
N VAL A 73 -3.73 6.17 14.67
CA VAL A 73 -5.00 6.68 15.23
C VAL A 73 -4.83 8.11 15.70
N ALA A 74 -3.79 8.40 16.49
CA ALA A 74 -3.51 9.75 16.99
C ALA A 74 -3.30 10.76 15.85
N LEU A 75 -2.53 10.38 14.82
CA LEU A 75 -2.30 11.24 13.66
C LEU A 75 -3.59 11.46 12.84
N SER A 76 -4.44 10.43 12.74
CA SER A 76 -5.73 10.52 12.05
C SER A 76 -6.72 11.42 12.79
N GLU A 77 -6.78 11.35 14.12
CA GLU A 77 -7.60 12.23 14.95
C GLU A 77 -7.18 13.69 14.80
N GLN A 78 -5.87 13.96 14.90
CA GLN A 78 -5.31 15.30 14.72
C GLN A 78 -5.60 15.86 13.32
N GLY A 79 -5.44 15.05 12.27
CA GLY A 79 -5.81 15.45 10.91
C GLY A 79 -7.31 15.75 10.78
N ARG A 80 -8.15 14.96 11.44
CA ARG A 80 -9.61 15.15 11.45
C ARG A 80 -10.02 16.45 12.13
N GLU A 81 -9.39 16.78 13.25
CA GLU A 81 -9.60 18.05 13.96
C GLU A 81 -9.17 19.25 13.12
N GLN A 82 -8.02 19.15 12.44
CA GLN A 82 -7.55 20.20 11.54
C GLN A 82 -8.50 20.41 10.37
N LEU A 83 -9.01 19.33 9.75
CA LEU A 83 -10.00 19.42 8.68
C LEU A 83 -11.33 20.02 9.18
N MET A 84 -11.79 19.63 10.39
CA MET A 84 -12.97 20.21 11.02
C MET A 84 -12.81 21.70 11.28
N ALA A 85 -11.67 22.11 11.86
CA ALA A 85 -11.34 23.51 12.12
C ALA A 85 -11.26 24.35 10.82
N ALA A 86 -10.83 23.73 9.73
CA ALA A 86 -10.81 24.34 8.40
C ALA A 86 -12.18 24.33 7.69
N GLY A 87 -13.23 23.75 8.29
CA GLY A 87 -14.55 23.60 7.66
C GLY A 87 -14.59 22.58 6.51
N LEU A 88 -13.54 21.77 6.36
CA LEU A 88 -13.35 20.73 5.35
C LEU A 88 -13.51 19.30 5.93
N GLY A 89 -13.96 19.20 7.18
CA GLY A 89 -14.22 17.94 7.85
C GLY A 89 -15.38 17.15 7.25
N ALA A 90 -15.65 15.95 7.78
CA ALA A 90 -16.67 15.04 7.26
C ALA A 90 -17.99 15.79 7.01
N SER A 91 -18.33 15.97 5.73
CA SER A 91 -19.52 16.72 5.34
C SER A 91 -20.74 15.95 5.85
N SER A 92 -21.34 16.43 6.93
CA SER A 92 -22.53 15.80 7.48
C SER A 92 -23.64 15.83 6.42
N PRO A 93 -24.52 14.80 6.38
CA PRO A 93 -25.70 14.83 5.52
C PRO A 93 -26.48 16.16 5.63
N ARG A 94 -26.60 16.73 6.84
CA ARG A 94 -27.20 18.05 7.09
C ARG A 94 -26.46 19.18 6.37
N GLN A 95 -25.15 19.30 6.55
CA GLN A 95 -24.34 20.33 5.88
C GLN A 95 -24.41 20.26 4.35
N ARG A 96 -24.55 19.07 3.77
CA ARG A 96 -24.74 18.90 2.32
C ARG A 96 -26.13 19.34 1.87
N LEU A 97 -27.16 19.05 2.65
CA LEU A 97 -28.53 19.52 2.39
C LEU A 97 -28.61 21.05 2.50
N ASP A 98 -28.01 21.64 3.53
CA ASP A 98 -27.95 23.10 3.71
C ASP A 98 -27.22 23.80 2.55
N ALA A 99 -26.19 23.16 1.99
CA ALA A 99 -25.52 23.65 0.78
C ALA A 99 -26.41 23.55 -0.48
N ARG A 100 -27.16 22.45 -0.64
CA ARG A 100 -28.11 22.26 -1.77
C ARG A 100 -29.27 23.25 -1.70
N GLN A 101 -29.83 23.49 -0.51
CA GLN A 101 -30.89 24.48 -0.30
C GLN A 101 -30.43 25.89 -0.63
N ARG A 102 -29.20 26.27 -0.23
CA ARG A 102 -28.58 27.55 -0.63
C ARG A 102 -28.39 27.68 -2.14
N GLY A 103 -28.22 26.56 -2.84
CA GLY A 103 -28.20 26.50 -4.31
C GLY A 103 -29.59 26.52 -4.96
N GLY A 104 -30.67 26.71 -4.18
CA GLY A 104 -32.05 26.76 -4.69
C GLY A 104 -32.67 25.39 -4.98
N ILE A 105 -32.05 24.30 -4.53
CA ILE A 105 -32.60 22.96 -4.67
C ILE A 105 -33.55 22.68 -3.51
N ASP A 106 -34.79 22.27 -3.80
CA ASP A 106 -35.73 21.80 -2.78
C ASP A 106 -35.22 20.47 -2.17
N ILE A 107 -35.11 20.46 -0.84
CA ILE A 107 -34.58 19.35 -0.04
C ILE A 107 -35.61 18.84 0.98
N THR A 108 -36.88 19.25 0.87
CA THR A 108 -37.90 19.02 1.90
C THR A 108 -38.06 17.54 2.25
N VAL A 109 -38.00 16.66 1.25
CA VAL A 109 -38.11 15.20 1.44
C VAL A 109 -36.89 14.65 2.17
N GLU A 110 -35.68 14.96 1.70
CA GLU A 110 -34.44 14.50 2.32
C GLU A 110 -34.28 15.02 3.76
N GLN A 111 -34.75 16.23 4.04
CA GLN A 111 -34.72 16.83 5.37
C GLN A 111 -35.73 16.16 6.32
N THR A 112 -36.89 15.75 5.80
CA THR A 112 -37.90 15.01 6.56
C THR A 112 -37.40 13.61 6.92
N LEU A 113 -36.81 12.90 5.95
CA LEU A 113 -36.22 11.57 6.15
C LEU A 113 -35.09 11.60 7.19
N LEU A 114 -34.23 12.62 7.14
CA LEU A 114 -33.10 12.74 8.06
C LEU A 114 -33.52 13.10 9.51
N ASN A 115 -34.72 13.65 9.69
CA ASN A 115 -35.26 13.99 11.00
C ASN A 115 -36.17 12.90 11.59
N ALA A 116 -36.59 11.92 10.78
CA ALA A 116 -37.38 10.78 11.22
C ALA A 116 -36.54 9.67 11.90
N ASP A 117 -35.23 9.64 11.62
CA ASP A 117 -34.27 8.65 12.14
C ASP A 117 -33.46 9.14 13.37
N ALA A 118 -33.85 10.26 14.01
CA ALA A 118 -33.19 10.86 15.18
C ALA A 118 -34.05 10.82 16.44
#